data_AF-A0A4Q3AP86-F1
#
_entry.id   AF-A0A4Q3AP86-F1
#
_cell.length_a   1.000
_cell.length_b   1.000
_cell.length_c   1.000
_cell.angle_alpha   90.00
_cell.angle_beta   90.00
_cell.angle_gamma   90.00
#
_symmetry.space_group_name_H-M   'P 1'
#
loop_
_entity.id
_entity.type
_entity.pdbx_description
1 polymer ?
#
loop_
_entity_poly.entity_id
_entity_poly.type
_entity_poly.pdbx_seq_one_letter_code
_entity_poly.pdbx_strand_id
1 'polypeptide(L)'
;MTKLSGGDSKSTLYCSFCGKSQHEVRKLIAGPTVFICDECVELCNDIIREETKSALVSKKDGGVPTPQEICDVLDDYVIGQKR
;
A
#
# COMPACT_ATOMS: atom_id res chain seq x y z
N MET A 1 -31.31 25.67 -5.20
CA MET A 1 -31.83 25.35 -6.55
C MET A 1 -30.76 24.58 -7.33
N THR A 2 -30.47 23.33 -6.94
CA THR A 2 -29.47 22.49 -7.62
C THR A 2 -30.19 21.73 -8.74
N LYS A 3 -30.14 22.27 -9.95
CA LYS A 3 -30.67 21.60 -11.16
C LYS A 3 -29.76 20.40 -11.48
N LEU A 4 -30.28 19.20 -11.26
CA LEU A 4 -29.79 17.97 -11.88
C LEU A 4 -30.48 17.86 -13.24
N SER A 5 -29.87 18.44 -14.28
CA SER A 5 -30.32 18.25 -15.66
C SER A 5 -29.57 17.06 -16.26
N GLY A 6 -30.31 16.03 -16.65
CA GLY A 6 -29.80 14.91 -17.44
C GLY A 6 -29.45 15.32 -18.87
N GLY A 7 -28.52 14.57 -19.46
CA GLY A 7 -28.15 14.64 -20.88
C GLY A 7 -27.24 13.46 -21.23
N ASP A 8 -27.79 12.51 -21.99
CA ASP A 8 -27.10 11.33 -22.53
C ASP A 8 -26.13 11.76 -23.64
N SER A 9 -24.96 12.22 -23.21
CA SER A 9 -23.71 12.22 -23.96
C SER A 9 -22.68 11.87 -22.91
N LYS A 10 -22.62 10.58 -22.52
CA LYS A 10 -21.80 10.11 -21.39
C LYS A 10 -20.37 10.62 -21.58
N SER A 11 -20.05 11.72 -20.92
CA SER A 11 -18.71 12.26 -20.86
C SER A 11 -17.88 11.18 -20.21
N THR A 12 -17.07 10.49 -21.03
CA THR A 12 -16.16 9.47 -20.55
C THR A 12 -15.39 10.07 -19.37
N LEU A 13 -15.55 9.47 -18.20
CA LEU A 13 -14.83 9.91 -17.01
C LEU A 13 -13.43 9.33 -17.08
N TYR A 14 -12.45 10.12 -16.66
CA TYR A 14 -11.04 9.74 -16.66
C TYR A 14 -10.48 9.77 -15.25
N CYS A 15 -9.64 8.80 -14.92
CA CYS A 15 -8.89 8.79 -13.67
C CYS A 15 -7.94 9.99 -13.63
N SER A 16 -7.99 10.79 -12.57
CA SER A 16 -7.12 11.96 -12.41
C SER A 16 -5.65 11.61 -12.17
N PHE A 17 -5.34 10.35 -11.88
CA PHE A 17 -3.99 9.87 -11.57
C PHE A 17 -3.30 9.22 -12.76
N CYS A 18 -3.97 8.29 -13.45
CA CYS A 18 -3.40 7.56 -14.59
C CYS A 18 -3.94 7.98 -15.96
N GLY A 19 -4.98 8.82 -16.01
CA GLY A 19 -5.60 9.27 -17.26
C GLY A 19 -6.45 8.23 -17.98
N LYS A 20 -6.58 7.00 -17.47
CA LYS A 20 -7.41 5.95 -18.07
C LYS A 20 -8.90 6.31 -18.00
N SER A 21 -9.63 5.93 -19.04
CA SER A 21 -11.07 6.08 -19.11
C SER A 21 -11.82 5.07 -18.21
N GLN A 22 -13.07 5.39 -17.87
CA GLN A 22 -13.97 4.48 -17.14
C GLN A 22 -14.14 3.11 -17.81
N HIS A 23 -13.94 3.02 -19.12
CA HIS A 23 -14.08 1.77 -19.89
C HIS A 23 -12.81 0.90 -19.84
N GLU A 24 -11.65 1.49 -19.52
CA GLU A 24 -10.36 0.80 -19.45
C GLU A 24 -10.07 0.22 -18.07
N VAL A 25 -10.83 0.61 -17.05
CA VAL A 25 -10.62 0.21 -15.65
C VAL A 25 -11.82 -0.58 -15.15
N ARG A 26 -11.59 -1.53 -14.23
CA ARG A 26 -12.69 -2.37 -13.71
C ARG A 26 -13.62 -1.55 -12.81
N LYS A 27 -13.05 -0.61 -12.04
CA LYS A 27 -13.80 0.29 -11.17
C LYS A 27 -13.22 1.70 -11.24
N LEU A 28 -14.10 2.69 -11.34
CA LEU A 28 -13.76 4.11 -11.23
C LEU A 28 -14.60 4.73 -10.11
N ILE A 29 -13.94 5.28 -9.10
CA ILE A 29 -14.56 5.96 -7.95
C ILE A 29 -14.64 7.46 -8.28
N ALA A 30 -15.84 8.01 -8.20
CA ALA A 30 -16.12 9.42 -8.47
C ALA A 30 -16.29 10.23 -7.17
N GLY A 31 -15.40 11.20 -6.96
CA GLY A 31 -15.56 12.23 -5.94
C GLY A 31 -16.15 13.52 -6.52
N PRO A 32 -16.40 14.55 -5.68
CA PRO A 32 -16.94 15.83 -6.13
C PRO A 32 -16.07 16.58 -7.15
N THR A 33 -14.74 16.41 -7.08
CA THR A 33 -13.76 17.14 -7.92
C THR A 33 -12.65 16.26 -8.51
N VAL A 34 -12.57 14.98 -8.12
CA VAL A 34 -11.46 14.07 -8.47
C VAL A 34 -11.98 12.65 -8.67
N PHE A 35 -11.35 11.91 -9.58
CA PHE A 35 -11.71 10.53 -9.91
C PHE A 35 -10.48 9.62 -9.77
N ILE A 36 -10.66 8.43 -9.22
CA ILE A 36 -9.59 7.45 -9.02
C ILE A 36 -10.04 6.04 -9.41
N CYS A 37 -9.19 5.29 -10.13
CA CYS A 37 -9.46 3.90 -10.49
C CYS A 37 -8.92 2.91 -9.46
N ASP A 38 -9.34 1.64 -9.55
CA ASP A 38 -8.88 0.57 -8.67
C ASP A 38 -7.37 0.32 -8.72
N GLU A 39 -6.77 0.35 -9.92
CA GLU A 39 -5.32 0.21 -10.08
C GLU A 39 -4.53 1.30 -9.34
N CYS A 40 -4.98 2.56 -9.41
CA CYS A 40 -4.33 3.66 -8.70
C CYS A 40 -4.50 3.53 -7.18
N VAL A 41 -5.65 3.04 -6.71
CA VAL A 41 -5.86 2.77 -5.28
C VAL A 41 -4.92 1.67 -4.79
N GLU A 42 -4.72 0.61 -5.56
CA GLU A 42 -3.77 -0.46 -5.22
C GLU A 42 -2.34 0.06 -5.16
N LEU A 43 -1.89 0.80 -6.17
CA LEU A 43 -0.55 1.40 -6.18
C LEU A 43 -0.36 2.39 -5.02
N CYS A 44 -1.34 3.25 -4.73
CA CYS A 44 -1.27 4.15 -3.59
C CYS A 44 -1.19 3.38 -2.27
N ASN A 45 -1.94 2.29 -2.12
CA ASN A 45 -1.86 1.44 -0.93
C ASN A 45 -0.48 0.79 -0.79
N ASP A 46 0.14 0.35 -1.88
CA ASP A 46 1.47 -0.25 -1.84
C ASP A 46 2.53 0.76 -1.41
N ILE A 47 2.50 1.98 -1.97
CA ILE A 47 3.39 3.09 -1.59
C ILE A 47 3.22 3.43 -0.09
N ILE A 48 1.98 3.59 0.38
CA ILE A 48 1.70 3.90 1.80
C ILE A 48 2.18 2.77 2.70
N ARG A 49 2.00 1.50 2.30
CA ARG A 49 2.44 0.33 3.05
C ARG A 49 3.97 0.22 3.10
N GLU A 50 4.66 0.56 2.03
CA GLU A 50 6.13 0.57 1.98
C GLU A 50 6.71 1.67 2.87
N GLU A 51 6.15 2.87 2.85
CA GLU A 51 6.54 3.95 3.76
C GLU A 51 6.24 3.58 5.22
N THR A 52 5.07 2.98 5.47
CA THR A 52 4.74 2.50 6.80
C THR A 52 5.71 1.40 7.23
N LYS A 53 6.05 0.43 6.37
CA LYS A 53 7.08 -0.57 6.70
C LYS A 53 8.43 0.07 6.99
N SER A 54 8.87 1.08 6.25
CA SER A 54 10.12 1.80 6.53
C SER A 54 10.08 2.59 7.86
N ALA A 55 8.92 3.18 8.18
CA ALA A 55 8.68 3.83 9.46
C ALA A 55 8.57 2.83 10.63
N LEU A 56 8.05 1.63 10.38
CA LEU A 56 7.99 0.52 11.33
C LEU A 56 9.35 -0.18 11.48
N VAL A 57 10.20 -0.24 10.45
CA VAL A 57 11.61 -0.67 10.59
C VAL A 57 12.39 0.34 11.44
N SER A 58 11.93 1.60 11.48
CA SER A 58 12.48 2.61 12.37
C SER A 58 11.86 2.61 13.79
N LYS A 59 10.76 1.85 14.02
CA LYS A 59 10.00 1.87 15.30
C LYS A 59 9.46 0.51 15.81
N LYS A 60 9.85 -0.61 15.23
CA LYS A 60 9.69 -1.96 15.79
C LYS A 60 11.06 -2.50 16.15
N ASP A 61 11.41 -2.29 17.41
CA ASP A 61 11.84 -3.34 18.34
C ASP A 61 12.00 -4.72 17.68
N GLY A 62 13.18 -4.92 17.12
CA GLY A 62 13.64 -6.10 16.39
C GLY A 62 15.09 -5.89 15.99
N GLY A 63 15.84 -5.19 16.85
CA GLY A 63 17.28 -5.03 16.69
C GLY A 63 17.90 -6.40 16.49
N VAL A 64 18.91 -6.47 15.63
CA VAL A 64 19.70 -7.69 15.47
C VAL A 64 20.07 -8.16 16.88
N PRO A 65 19.67 -9.38 17.28
CA PRO A 65 19.97 -9.87 18.62
C PRO A 65 21.48 -9.81 18.83
N THR A 66 21.88 -9.47 20.05
CA THR A 66 23.29 -9.44 20.41
C THR A 66 23.90 -10.82 20.15
N PRO A 67 25.20 -10.90 19.86
CA PRO A 67 25.87 -12.18 19.69
C PRO A 67 25.63 -13.16 20.85
N GLN A 68 25.40 -12.63 22.06
CA GLN A 68 25.08 -13.42 23.24
C GLN A 68 23.69 -14.09 23.13
N GLU A 69 22.66 -13.32 22.78
CA GLU A 69 21.29 -13.84 22.60
C GLU A 69 21.18 -14.86 21.46
N ILE A 70 21.97 -14.65 20.40
CA ILE A 70 22.07 -15.61 19.30
C ILE A 70 22.69 -16.92 19.78
N CYS A 71 23.77 -16.85 20.55
CA CYS A 71 24.42 -18.03 21.12
C CYS A 71 23.48 -18.79 22.08
N ASP A 72 22.72 -18.09 22.91
CA ASP A 72 21.81 -18.72 23.87
C ASP A 72 20.72 -19.54 23.15
N VAL A 73 20.16 -19.02 22.05
CA VAL A 73 19.19 -19.78 21.22
C VAL A 73 19.87 -20.94 20.50
N LEU A 74 21.13 -20.79 20.08
CA LEU A 74 21.85 -21.86 19.39
C LEU A 74 22.29 -22.98 20.32
N ASP A 75 22.57 -22.70 21.60
CA ASP A 75 22.91 -23.71 22.62
C ASP A 75 21.76 -24.73 22.82
N ASP A 76 20.50 -24.35 22.56
CA ASP A 76 19.34 -25.25 22.59
C ASP A 76 19.35 -26.31 21.47
N TYR A 77 19.98 -26.01 20.33
CA TYR A 77 20.01 -26.88 19.15
C TYR A 77 21.39 -27.48 18.86
N VAL A 78 22.46 -26.85 19.33
CA VAL A 78 23.84 -27.15 18.96
C VAL A 78 24.68 -27.36 20.22
N ILE A 79 24.77 -28.63 20.66
CA ILE A 79 25.47 -29.00 21.90
C ILE A 79 26.95 -29.30 21.62
N GLY A 80 27.84 -28.75 22.45
CA GLY A 80 29.26 -29.14 22.50
C GLY A 80 30.21 -28.35 21.59
N GLN A 81 29.79 -27.19 21.08
CA GLN A 81 30.62 -26.30 20.26
C GLN A 81 31.42 -25.25 21.05
N LYS A 82 31.45 -25.33 22.39
CA LYS A 82 32.29 -24.45 23.22
C LYS A 82 33.77 -24.85 23.03
N ARG A 83 34.59 -23.91 22.55
CA ARG A 83 36.05 -24.07 22.41
C ARG A 83 36.75 -24.05 23.76
#